data_AF-A0A1Q3PTM6-F1
#
_entry.id   AF-A0A1Q3PTM6-F1
#
_cell.length_a   1.000
_cell.length_b   1.000
_cell.length_c   1.000
_cell.angle_alpha   90.00
_cell.angle_beta   90.00
_cell.angle_gamma   90.00
#
_symmetry.space_group_name_H-M   'P 1'
#
loop_
_entity.id
_entity.type
_entity.pdbx_description
1 polymer ?
#
loop_
_entity_poly.entity_id
_entity_poly.type
_entity_poly.pdbx_seq_one_letter_code
_entity_poly.pdbx_strand_id
1 'polypeptide(L)' 'MKILRLFEKAWIAALICAFAVAIFNFFTLFTFDYRVYFPFFCGIFCTVIWRNLRGQRKFYEKLHGKENQAS' A
#
# COMPACT_ATOMS: atom_id res chain seq x y z
N MET A 1 -2.16 -15.42 -7.64
CA MET A 1 -0.69 -15.48 -7.88
C MET A 1 0.11 -15.14 -6.64
N LYS A 2 1.21 -15.86 -6.36
CA LYS A 2 2.06 -15.62 -5.17
C LYS A 2 2.72 -14.23 -5.16
N ILE A 3 3.11 -13.73 -6.34
CA ILE A 3 3.76 -12.41 -6.52
C ILE A 3 2.87 -11.23 -6.11
N LEU A 4 1.59 -11.22 -6.51
CA LEU A 4 0.66 -10.13 -6.14
C LEU A 4 0.46 -10.03 -4.63
N ARG A 5 0.46 -11.17 -3.91
CA ARG A 5 0.39 -11.19 -2.44
C ARG A 5 1.65 -10.64 -1.78
N LEU A 6 2.83 -10.88 -2.38
CA LEU A 6 4.10 -10.32 -1.90
C LEU A 6 4.11 -8.80 -2.05
N PHE A 7 3.73 -8.29 -3.23
CA PHE A 7 3.62 -6.85 -3.47
C PHE A 7 2.61 -6.20 -2.51
N GLU A 8 1.46 -6.81 -2.29
CA GLU A 8 0.46 -6.29 -1.34
C GLU A 8 1.04 -6.14 0.08
N LYS A 9 1.83 -7.10 0.56
CA LYS A 9 2.53 -7.00 1.85
C LYS A 9 3.63 -5.93 1.84
N ALA A 10 4.39 -5.83 0.75
CA ALA A 10 5.45 -4.84 0.61
C ALA A 10 4.89 -3.40 0.66
N TRP A 11 3.75 -3.15 0.00
CA TRP A 11 3.09 -1.84 0.03
C TRP A 11 2.53 -1.49 1.42
N ILE A 12 2.04 -2.47 2.18
CA ILE A 12 1.66 -2.26 3.59
C ILE A 12 2.88 -1.90 4.44
N ALA A 13 4.00 -2.62 4.28
CA ALA A 13 5.23 -2.31 5.01
C ALA A 13 5.75 -0.91 4.66
N ALA A 14 5.77 -0.55 3.38
CA ALA A 14 6.15 0.78 2.91
C ALA A 14 5.25 1.88 3.48
N LEU A 15 3.93 1.64 3.56
CA LEU A 15 2.98 2.54 4.21
C LEU A 15 3.34 2.75 5.68
N ILE A 16 3.57 1.67 6.44
CA ILE A 16 3.90 1.75 7.86
C ILE A 16 5.20 2.53 8.07
N CYS A 17 6.24 2.24 7.27
CA CYS A 17 7.51 2.96 7.34
C CYS A 17 7.35 4.46 7.02
N ALA A 18 6.59 4.81 5.97
CA ALA A 18 6.36 6.19 5.59
C ALA A 18 5.64 7.00 6.69
N PHE A 19 4.60 6.42 7.29
CA PHE A 19 3.90 7.06 8.41
C PHE A 19 4.78 7.15 9.66
N ALA A 20 5.57 6.12 9.97
CA ALA A 20 6.50 6.15 11.09
C ALA A 20 7.55 7.27 10.93
N VAL A 21 8.10 7.45 9.72
CA VAL A 21 9.05 8.53 9.42
C VAL A 21 8.37 9.90 9.52
N ALA A 22 7.15 10.05 9.01
CA ALA A 22 6.40 11.30 9.14
C ALA A 22 6.16 11.68 10.61
N ILE A 23 5.74 10.72 11.43
CA ILE A 23 5.51 10.90 12.88
C ILE A 23 6.83 11.23 13.58
N PHE A 24 7.91 10.51 13.28
CA PHE A 24 9.23 10.75 13.86
C PHE A 24 9.75 12.15 13.54
N ASN A 25 9.63 12.59 12.29
CA ASN A 25 10.03 13.93 11.86
C ASN A 25 9.19 15.01 12.53
N PHE A 26 7.89 14.78 12.69
CA PHE A 26 7.00 15.71 13.38
C PHE A 26 7.38 15.90 14.85
N PHE A 27 7.62 14.81 15.58
CA PHE A 27 8.05 14.86 16.99
C PHE A 27 9.46 15.42 17.17
N THR A 28 10.35 15.19 16.20
CA THR A 28 11.74 15.65 16.30
C THR A 28 11.86 17.14 16.01
N LEU A 29 11.15 17.64 14.98
CA LEU A 29 11.28 19.01 14.51
C LEU A 29 10.26 19.96 15.13
N PHE A 30 9.14 19.44 15.67
CA PHE A 30 8.00 20.22 16.15
C PHE A 30 7.44 21.22 15.12
N THR A 31 7.78 21.04 13.84
CA THR A 31 7.34 21.89 12.73
C THR A 31 6.69 21.02 11.65
N PHE A 32 5.58 21.49 11.11
CA PHE A 32 4.88 20.82 10.02
C PHE A 32 5.40 21.32 8.66
N ASP A 33 6.57 20.84 8.26
CA ASP A 33 7.25 21.22 7.01
C ASP A 33 7.33 20.04 6.01
N TYR A 34 8.11 20.24 4.93
CA TYR A 34 8.27 19.25 3.86
C TYR A 34 8.81 17.91 4.33
N ARG A 35 9.51 17.89 5.45
CA ARG A 35 10.06 16.67 6.04
C ARG A 35 8.96 15.82 6.69
N VAL A 36 7.82 16.43 7.03
CA VAL A 36 6.64 15.74 7.59
C VAL A 36 5.61 15.44 6.51
N TYR A 37 5.24 16.41 5.67
CA TYR A 37 4.18 16.19 4.69
C TYR A 37 4.61 15.27 3.54
N PHE A 38 5.89 15.29 3.12
CA PHE A 38 6.37 14.40 2.06
C PHE A 38 6.21 12.90 2.41
N PRO A 39 6.76 12.38 3.54
CA PRO A 39 6.55 10.98 3.92
C PRO A 39 5.08 10.67 4.21
N PHE A 40 4.30 11.62 4.73
CA PHE A 40 2.87 11.46 4.92
C PHE A 40 2.12 11.22 3.59
N PHE A 41 2.34 12.07 2.58
CA PHE A 41 1.75 11.90 1.25
C PHE A 41 2.26 10.64 0.54
N CYS A 42 3.52 10.26 0.76
CA CYS A 42 4.06 8.99 0.29
C CYS A 42 3.28 7.79 0.88
N GLY A 43 2.97 7.81 2.18
CA GLY A 43 2.13 6.80 2.83
C GLY A 43 0.71 6.73 2.25
N ILE A 44 0.11 7.88 1.94
CA ILE A 44 -1.19 7.95 1.25
C ILE A 44 -1.09 7.30 -0.14
N PHE A 45 -0.05 7.61 -0.90
CA PHE A 45 0.15 7.05 -2.24
C PHE A 45 0.34 5.52 -2.21
N CYS A 46 1.14 5.02 -1.26
CA CYS A 46 1.27 3.58 -0.99
C CYS A 46 -0.10 2.93 -0.71
N THR A 47 -1.00 3.61 0.00
CA THR A 47 -2.36 3.14 0.27
C THR A 47 -3.17 2.99 -1.02
N VAL A 48 -3.09 3.97 -1.93
CA VAL A 48 -3.80 3.94 -3.22
C VAL A 48 -3.30 2.79 -4.08
N ILE A 49 -1.98 2.59 -4.15
CA ILE A 49 -1.37 1.47 -4.89
C ILE A 49 -1.82 0.13 -4.29
N TRP A 50 -1.76 0.00 -2.97
CA TRP A 50 -2.19 -1.21 -2.27
C TRP A 50 -3.66 -1.56 -2.58
N ARG A 51 -4.56 -0.57 -2.56
CA ARG A 51 -5.98 -0.78 -2.90
C ARG A 51 -6.17 -1.23 -4.35
N ASN A 52 -5.41 -0.65 -5.29
CA ASN A 52 -5.46 -1.04 -6.70
C ASN A 52 -4.99 -2.50 -6.90
N LEU A 53 -3.84 -2.87 -6.34
CA LEU A 53 -3.31 -4.24 -6.38
C LEU A 53 -4.27 -5.25 -5.76
N ARG A 54 -4.89 -4.90 -4.61
CA ARG A 54 -5.89 -5.75 -3.97
C ARG A 54 -7.13 -5.93 -4.85
N GLY A 55 -7.53 -4.89 -5.58
CA GLY A 55 -8.61 -4.93 -6.58
C GLY A 55 -8.28 -5.88 -7.74
N GLN A 56 -7.10 -5.72 -8.34
CA GLN A 56 -6.63 -6.60 -9.42
C GLN A 56 -6.54 -8.07 -8.98
N ARG A 57 -6.04 -8.34 -7.78
CA ARG A 57 -6.01 -9.70 -7.23
C ARG A 57 -7.40 -10.31 -7.12
N LYS A 58 -8.36 -9.58 -6.54
CA LYS A 58 -9.75 -10.04 -6.39
C LYS A 58 -10.43 -10.24 -7.75
N PHE A 59 -10.14 -9.39 -8.73
CA PHE A 59 -10.66 -9.52 -10.09
C PHE A 59 -10.14 -10.79 -10.76
N TYR A 60 -8.83 -11.03 -10.68
CA TYR A 60 -8.18 -12.23 -11.22
C TYR A 60 -8.69 -13.52 -10.54
N GLU A 61 -8.84 -13.51 -9.22
CA GLU A 61 -9.41 -14.63 -8.46
C GLU A 61 -10.86 -14.94 -8.88
N LYS A 62 -11.67 -13.92 -9.19
CA LYS A 62 -13.04 -14.10 -9.69
C LYS A 62 -13.09 -14.65 -11.12
N LEU A 63 -12.18 -14.24 -12.00
CA LEU A 63 -12.11 -14.72 -13.38
C LEU A 63 -11.72 -16.20 -13.45
N HIS A 64 -10.62 -16.58 -12.83
CA HIS A 64 -10.17 -17.99 -12.84
C HIS A 64 -11.03 -18.91 -11.97
N GLY A 65 -11.67 -18.39 -10.92
CA GLY A 65 -12.65 -19.15 -10.14
C GLY A 65 -13.89 -19.51 -10.94
N LYS A 66 -14.30 -18.69 -11.91
CA LYS A 66 -15.42 -18.99 -12.83
C LYS A 66 -15.02 -19.93 -13.96
N GLU A 67 -13.79 -19.83 -14.45
CA GLU A 67 -13.27 -20.70 -15.52
C GLU A 67 -13.20 -22.19 -15.07
N ASN A 68 -12.79 -22.45 -13.82
CA ASN A 68 -12.77 -23.80 -13.23
C ASN A 68 -14.15 -24.36 -12.85
N GLN A 69 -15.22 -23.56 -12.86
CA GLN A 69 -16.60 -24.04 -12.60
C GLN A 69 -17.40 -24.30 -13.88
N ALA A 70 -16.89 -23.87 -15.04
CA ALA A 70 -17.54 -24.02 -16.34
C ALA A 70 -16.90 -25.11 -17.23
N SER A 71 -15.87 -25.80 -16.73
CA SER A 71 -15.27 -27.00 -17.34
C SER A 71 -15.53 -28.22 -16.46
#